data_AF-A0A924MLV6-F1
#
_entry.id   AF-A0A924MLV6-F1
#
_cell.length_a   1.000
_cell.length_b   1.000
_cell.length_c   1.000
_cell.angle_alpha   90.00
_cell.angle_beta   90.00
_cell.angle_gamma   90.00
#
_symmetry.space_group_name_H-M   'P 1'
#
loop_
_entity.id
_entity.type
_entity.pdbx_description
1 polymer ?
#
loop_
_entity_poly.entity_id
_entity_poly.type
_entity_poly.pdbx_seq_one_letter_code
_entity_poly.pdbx_strand_id
1 'polypeptide(L)'
;MTITLINTVLALLLTGMLMWLGLDLGDALLWGAIGGIVNYAPYVGPSVGVVVFALVGVVAFDSPMKMLAPPALYLGLQLLESEVITPMIVGHRWSISPLVILLWLLFCGWLWGIAGVLLAVPILVSFKIVAQRVPGMEAWSEIIE
;
A
#
# COMPACT_ATOMS: atom_id res chain seq x y z
N MET A 1 5.47 -12.73 -8.16
CA MET A 1 5.54 -13.73 -7.07
C MET A 1 5.42 -13.09 -5.70
N THR A 2 6.19 -12.04 -5.40
CA THR A 2 6.17 -11.37 -4.08
C THR A 2 4.80 -10.83 -3.67
N ILE A 3 4.09 -10.12 -4.56
CA ILE A 3 2.75 -9.56 -4.28
C ILE A 3 1.72 -10.67 -3.99
N THR A 4 1.73 -11.73 -4.79
CA THR A 4 0.84 -12.88 -4.59
C THR A 4 1.10 -13.57 -3.25
N LEU A 5 2.38 -13.68 -2.84
CA LEU A 5 2.75 -14.25 -1.54
C LEU A 5 2.22 -13.38 -0.39
N ILE A 6 2.43 -12.07 -0.47
CA ILE A 6 1.94 -11.10 0.54
C ILE A 6 0.41 -11.20 0.67
N ASN A 7 -0.32 -11.17 -0.45
CA ASN A 7 -1.79 -11.24 -0.43
C ASN A 7 -2.31 -12.59 0.07
N THR A 8 -1.61 -13.68 -0.21
CA THR A 8 -1.96 -15.01 0.32
C THR A 8 -1.76 -15.06 1.84
N VAL A 9 -0.64 -14.54 2.33
CA VAL A 9 -0.37 -14.47 3.78
C VAL A 9 -1.41 -13.59 4.47
N LEU A 10 -1.73 -12.43 3.89
CA LEU A 10 -2.76 -11.53 4.41
C LEU A 10 -4.13 -12.21 4.47
N ALA A 11 -4.52 -12.95 3.43
CA ALA A 11 -5.77 -13.72 3.41
C ALA A 11 -5.84 -14.78 4.52
N LEU A 12 -4.73 -15.50 4.75
CA LEU A 12 -4.64 -16.51 5.80
C LEU A 12 -4.67 -15.88 7.21
N LEU A 13 -4.00 -14.74 7.40
CA LEU A 13 -4.04 -13.99 8.66
C LEU A 13 -5.45 -13.48 8.95
N LEU A 14 -6.13 -12.93 7.95
CA LEU A 14 -7.53 -12.49 8.09
C LEU A 14 -8.45 -13.67 8.43
N THR A 15 -8.27 -14.82 7.76
CA THR A 15 -9.02 -16.04 8.08
C THR A 15 -8.80 -16.45 9.53
N GLY A 16 -7.54 -16.52 9.99
CA GLY A 16 -7.21 -16.87 11.37
C GLY A 16 -7.78 -15.89 12.40
N MET A 17 -7.78 -14.59 12.09
CA MET A 17 -8.39 -13.57 12.95
C MET A 17 -9.91 -13.72 13.06
N LEU A 18 -10.59 -13.96 11.95
CA LEU A 18 -12.04 -14.18 11.95
C LEU A 18 -12.43 -15.46 12.71
N MET A 19 -11.66 -16.54 12.56
CA MET A 19 -11.85 -17.76 13.35
C MET A 19 -11.65 -17.50 14.85
N TRP A 20 -10.64 -16.71 15.22
CA TRP A 20 -10.40 -16.35 16.62
C TRP A 20 -11.54 -15.51 17.22
N LEU A 21 -12.23 -14.71 16.40
CA LEU A 21 -13.43 -13.98 16.82
C LEU A 21 -14.67 -14.87 16.96
N GLY A 22 -14.63 -16.11 16.47
CA GLY A 22 -15.69 -17.10 16.62
C GLY A 22 -16.50 -17.38 15.35
N LEU A 23 -16.03 -16.94 14.18
CA LEU A 23 -16.62 -17.35 12.89
C LEU A 23 -16.24 -18.79 12.55
N ASP A 24 -17.18 -19.51 11.94
CA ASP A 24 -16.92 -20.85 11.40
C ASP A 24 -15.87 -20.79 10.29
N LEU A 25 -15.13 -21.89 10.12
CA LEU A 25 -14.05 -21.99 9.14
C LEU A 25 -14.51 -21.63 7.71
N GLY A 26 -15.73 -22.00 7.33
CA GLY A 26 -16.27 -21.71 6.01
C GLY A 26 -16.40 -20.20 5.75
N ASP A 27 -17.02 -19.49 6.68
CA ASP A 27 -17.21 -18.03 6.57
C ASP A 27 -15.90 -17.28 6.74
N ALA A 28 -15.05 -17.71 7.69
CA ALA A 28 -13.75 -17.11 7.90
C ALA A 28 -12.86 -17.23 6.65
N LEU A 29 -12.86 -18.40 6.00
CA LEU A 29 -12.08 -18.63 4.78
C LEU A 29 -12.63 -17.81 3.60
N LEU A 30 -13.96 -17.72 3.47
CA LEU A 30 -14.62 -16.91 2.45
C LEU A 30 -14.21 -15.44 2.55
N TRP A 31 -14.38 -14.85 3.74
CA TRP A 31 -14.10 -13.43 3.96
C TRP A 31 -12.59 -13.13 3.96
N GLY A 32 -11.76 -14.03 4.49
CA GLY A 32 -10.30 -13.91 4.40
C GLY A 32 -9.80 -13.94 2.95
N ALA A 33 -10.33 -14.84 2.12
CA ALA A 33 -10.01 -14.90 0.69
C ALA A 33 -10.46 -13.64 -0.06
N ILE A 34 -11.67 -13.14 0.21
CA ILE A 34 -12.15 -11.87 -0.36
C ILE A 34 -11.22 -10.73 0.05
N GLY A 35 -10.82 -10.64 1.32
CA GLY A 35 -9.86 -9.65 1.79
C GLY A 35 -8.53 -9.68 1.02
N GLY A 36 -7.99 -10.87 0.77
CA GLY A 36 -6.77 -11.04 -0.03
C GLY A 36 -6.94 -10.67 -1.50
N ILE A 37 -8.09 -10.96 -2.10
CA ILE A 37 -8.40 -10.59 -3.50
C ILE A 37 -8.52 -9.08 -3.62
N VAL A 38 -9.26 -8.45 -2.71
CA VAL A 38 -9.49 -7.00 -2.69
C VAL A 38 -8.16 -6.24 -2.53
N ASN A 39 -7.19 -6.81 -1.80
CA ASN A 39 -5.85 -6.22 -1.64
C ASN A 39 -4.99 -6.19 -2.93
N TYR A 40 -5.43 -6.80 -4.03
CA TYR A 40 -4.75 -6.60 -5.33
C TYR A 40 -4.95 -5.20 -5.92
N ALA A 41 -6.01 -4.48 -5.53
CA ALA A 41 -6.27 -3.13 -6.00
C ALA A 41 -5.62 -2.12 -5.03
N PRO A 42 -4.54 -1.41 -5.41
CA PRO A 42 -3.93 -0.42 -4.53
C PRO A 42 -4.92 0.71 -4.22
N TYR A 43 -4.93 1.20 -2.98
CA TYR A 43 -5.81 2.26 -2.44
C TYR A 43 -7.31 1.92 -2.38
N VAL A 44 -7.87 1.36 -3.45
CA VAL A 44 -9.28 0.94 -3.51
C VAL A 44 -9.52 -0.30 -2.65
N GLY A 45 -8.60 -1.25 -2.69
CA GLY A 45 -8.65 -2.49 -1.92
C GLY A 45 -8.85 -2.24 -0.42
N PRO A 46 -7.93 -1.52 0.23
CA PRO A 46 -8.06 -1.12 1.64
C PRO A 46 -9.42 -0.48 1.95
N SER A 47 -9.84 0.48 1.13
CA SER A 47 -11.08 1.22 1.34
C SER A 47 -12.30 0.32 1.29
N VAL A 48 -12.37 -0.56 0.28
CA VAL A 48 -13.45 -1.53 0.11
C VAL A 48 -13.40 -2.60 1.20
N GLY A 49 -12.21 -3.08 1.54
CA GLY A 49 -12.00 -4.09 2.58
C GLY A 49 -12.52 -3.62 3.94
N VAL A 50 -12.23 -2.38 4.34
CA VAL A 50 -12.76 -1.82 5.60
C VAL A 50 -14.29 -1.87 5.63
N VAL A 51 -14.95 -1.47 4.54
CA VAL A 51 -16.41 -1.49 4.44
C VAL A 51 -16.94 -2.93 4.52
N VAL A 52 -16.32 -3.85 3.78
CA VAL A 52 -16.72 -5.27 3.78
C VAL A 52 -16.57 -5.87 5.17
N PHE A 53 -15.42 -5.71 5.82
CA PHE A 53 -15.18 -6.26 7.15
C PHE A 53 -16.03 -5.58 8.23
N ALA A 54 -16.39 -4.29 8.06
CA ALA A 54 -17.37 -3.64 8.92
C ALA A 54 -18.77 -4.26 8.79
N LEU A 55 -19.21 -4.57 7.56
CA LEU A 55 -20.47 -5.28 7.33
C LEU A 55 -20.44 -6.68 7.93
N VAL A 56 -19.34 -7.42 7.75
CA VAL A 56 -19.14 -8.73 8.39
C VAL A 56 -19.25 -8.61 9.90
N GLY A 57 -18.63 -7.59 10.50
CA GLY A 57 -18.72 -7.31 11.93
C GLY A 57 -20.15 -7.09 12.42
N VAL A 58 -20.93 -6.27 11.71
CA VAL A 58 -22.32 -5.96 12.07
C VAL A 58 -23.24 -7.17 11.87
N VAL A 59 -23.01 -7.98 10.84
CA VAL A 59 -23.87 -9.12 10.50
C VAL A 59 -23.55 -10.36 11.35
N ALA A 60 -22.29 -10.59 11.68
CA ALA A 60 -21.86 -11.82 12.34
C ALA A 60 -21.85 -11.73 13.88
N PHE A 61 -21.91 -10.54 14.48
CA PHE A 61 -21.77 -10.37 15.92
C PHE A 61 -22.81 -9.43 16.51
N ASP A 62 -23.38 -9.79 17.67
CA ASP A 62 -24.41 -8.99 18.36
C ASP A 62 -23.84 -7.96 19.36
N SER A 63 -22.58 -8.10 19.75
CA SER A 63 -21.94 -7.20 20.71
C SER A 63 -21.24 -6.04 20.00
N PRO A 64 -21.45 -4.77 20.40
CA PRO A 64 -20.80 -3.62 19.77
C PRO A 64 -19.26 -3.73 19.72
N MET A 65 -18.67 -4.32 20.75
CA MET A 65 -17.21 -4.52 20.82
C MET A 65 -16.72 -5.58 19.82
N LYS A 66 -17.53 -6.61 19.57
CA LYS A 66 -17.22 -7.67 18.60
C LYS A 66 -17.54 -7.22 17.16
N MET A 67 -18.54 -6.36 16.97
CA MET A 67 -18.85 -5.77 15.67
C MET A 67 -17.70 -4.91 15.12
N LEU A 68 -17.02 -4.17 15.99
CA LEU A 68 -15.89 -3.33 15.60
C LEU A 68 -14.57 -4.10 15.41
N ALA A 69 -14.50 -5.35 15.89
CA ALA A 69 -13.25 -6.11 15.88
C ALA A 69 -12.77 -6.48 14.46
N PRO A 70 -13.61 -7.01 13.54
CA PRO A 70 -13.16 -7.32 12.17
C PRO A 70 -12.61 -6.12 11.38
N PRO A 71 -13.28 -4.95 11.28
CA PRO A 71 -12.74 -3.83 10.55
C PRO A 71 -11.49 -3.24 11.22
N ALA A 72 -11.41 -3.23 12.55
CA ALA A 72 -10.23 -2.76 13.28
C ALA A 72 -9.01 -3.66 13.04
N LEU A 73 -9.19 -4.98 13.06
CA LEU A 73 -8.14 -5.95 12.78
C LEU A 73 -7.68 -5.88 11.32
N TYR A 74 -8.62 -5.75 10.39
CA TYR A 74 -8.30 -5.56 8.97
C TYR A 74 -7.47 -4.28 8.75
N LEU A 75 -7.88 -3.15 9.34
CA LEU A 75 -7.11 -1.90 9.29
C LEU A 75 -5.71 -2.06 9.87
N GLY A 76 -5.58 -2.71 11.04
CA GLY A 76 -4.28 -2.97 11.66
C GLY A 76 -3.36 -3.78 10.77
N LEU A 77 -3.86 -4.86 10.17
CA LEU A 77 -3.11 -5.67 9.21
C LEU A 77 -2.72 -4.88 7.96
N GLN A 78 -3.65 -4.07 7.43
CA GLN A 78 -3.39 -3.28 6.23
C GLN A 78 -2.32 -2.22 6.47
N LEU A 79 -2.35 -1.54 7.61
CA LEU A 79 -1.32 -0.57 7.99
C LEU A 79 0.05 -1.23 8.14
N LEU A 80 0.12 -2.41 8.76
CA LEU A 80 1.35 -3.19 8.83
C LEU A 80 1.85 -3.59 7.44
N GLU A 81 0.96 -4.05 6.57
CA GLU A 81 1.33 -4.50 5.23
C GLU A 81 1.79 -3.35 4.34
N SER A 82 1.06 -2.24 4.33
CA SER A 82 1.30 -1.13 3.41
C SER A 82 2.39 -0.18 3.89
N GLU A 83 2.48 0.09 5.21
CA GLU A 83 3.43 1.05 5.77
C GLU A 83 4.71 0.42 6.33
N VAL A 84 4.73 -0.89 6.59
CA VAL A 84 5.91 -1.59 7.14
C VAL A 84 6.44 -2.64 6.18
N ILE A 85 5.63 -3.63 5.82
CA ILE A 85 6.08 -4.78 5.02
C ILE A 85 6.47 -4.34 3.61
N THR A 86 5.60 -3.58 2.95
CA THR A 86 5.84 -3.10 1.59
C THR A 86 7.14 -2.28 1.48
N PRO A 87 7.40 -1.23 2.28
CA PRO A 87 8.67 -0.49 2.20
C PRO A 87 9.89 -1.30 2.64
N MET A 88 9.76 -2.25 3.57
CA MET A 88 10.85 -3.17 3.94
C MET A 88 11.24 -4.11 2.79
N ILE A 89 10.26 -4.61 2.04
CA ILE A 89 10.48 -5.54 0.91
C ILE A 89 10.93 -4.78 -0.33
N VAL A 90 10.30 -3.64 -0.62
CA VAL A 90 10.56 -2.84 -1.83
C VAL A 90 11.83 -2.01 -1.69
N GLY A 91 12.33 -1.79 -0.47
CA GLY A 91 13.65 -1.25 -0.20
C GLY A 91 13.84 0.16 -0.77
N HIS A 92 13.64 1.18 0.07
CA HIS A 92 13.98 2.56 -0.30
C HIS A 92 15.49 2.72 -0.50
N ARG A 93 15.97 2.46 -1.72
CA ARG A 93 17.32 2.82 -2.17
C ARG A 93 17.23 3.56 -3.49
N TRP A 94 16.55 4.71 -3.47
CA TRP A 94 16.78 5.72 -4.49
C TRP A 94 17.63 6.79 -3.83
N SER A 95 18.95 6.74 -4.04
CA SER A 95 19.91 7.81 -3.74
C SER A 95 19.53 9.04 -4.58
N ILE A 96 18.50 9.77 -4.20
CA ILE A 96 18.20 11.05 -4.83
C ILE A 96 18.48 12.11 -3.79
N SER A 97 19.37 13.03 -4.11
CA SER A 97 19.70 14.15 -3.24
C SER A 97 18.41 14.88 -2.83
N PRO A 98 18.14 15.06 -1.52
CA PRO A 98 16.95 15.76 -1.03
C PRO A 98 16.82 17.18 -1.62
N LEU A 99 17.96 17.81 -1.93
CA LEU A 99 18.05 19.11 -2.58
C LEU A 99 17.43 19.09 -3.98
N VAL A 100 17.70 18.04 -4.76
CA VAL A 100 17.18 17.88 -6.12
C VAL A 100 15.68 17.65 -6.10
N ILE A 101 15.19 16.83 -5.16
CA ILE A 101 13.74 16.64 -4.95
C ILE A 101 13.07 17.97 -4.63
N LEU A 102 13.65 18.77 -3.74
CA LEU A 102 13.12 20.09 -3.37
C LEU A 102 13.06 21.02 -4.58
N LEU A 103 14.16 21.17 -5.32
CA LEU A 103 14.22 22.03 -6.51
C LEU A 103 13.24 21.58 -7.58
N TRP A 104 13.11 20.27 -7.77
CA TRP A 104 12.17 19.71 -8.74
C TRP A 104 10.71 19.92 -8.34
N LEU A 105 10.38 19.77 -7.05
CA LEU A 105 9.06 20.07 -6.50
C LEU A 105 8.70 21.55 -6.67
N LEU A 106 9.65 22.45 -6.41
CA LEU A 106 9.45 23.88 -6.62
C LEU A 106 9.23 24.21 -8.10
N PHE A 107 10.00 23.59 -8.99
CA PHE A 107 9.86 23.77 -10.43
C PHE A 107 8.50 23.27 -10.94
N CYS A 108 8.12 22.02 -10.64
CA CYS A 108 6.84 21.45 -11.06
C CYS A 108 5.66 22.17 -10.39
N GLY A 109 5.79 22.55 -9.13
CA GLY A 109 4.78 23.31 -8.40
C GLY A 109 4.60 24.72 -8.95
N TRP A 110 5.67 25.39 -9.37
CA TRP A 110 5.59 26.67 -10.07
C TRP A 110 4.93 26.54 -11.45
N LEU A 111 5.23 25.46 -12.18
CA LEU A 111 4.69 25.23 -13.51
C LEU A 111 3.17 25.03 -13.48
N TRP A 112 2.68 23.99 -12.77
CA TRP A 112 1.28 23.53 -12.82
C TRP A 112 0.58 23.47 -11.44
N GLY A 113 1.14 24.11 -10.41
CA GLY A 113 0.55 24.15 -9.07
C GLY A 113 0.51 22.78 -8.40
N ILE A 114 -0.61 22.47 -7.72
CA ILE A 114 -0.81 21.22 -6.96
C ILE A 114 -0.68 19.98 -7.84
N ALA A 115 -1.21 20.01 -9.07
CA ALA A 115 -1.09 18.90 -10.01
C ALA A 115 0.37 18.62 -10.39
N GLY A 116 1.17 19.68 -10.54
CA GLY A 116 2.61 19.57 -10.79
C GLY A 116 3.36 18.94 -9.61
N VAL A 117 3.04 19.33 -8.37
CA VAL A 117 3.62 18.74 -7.16
C VAL A 117 3.32 17.23 -7.05
N LEU A 118 2.10 16.81 -7.35
CA LEU A 118 1.71 15.39 -7.33
C LEU A 118 2.52 14.55 -8.35
N LEU A 119 2.83 15.13 -9.50
CA LEU A 119 3.57 14.46 -10.58
C LEU A 119 5.10 14.64 -10.50
N ALA A 120 5.59 15.54 -9.65
CA ALA A 120 7.00 15.89 -9.58
C ALA A 120 7.89 14.67 -9.28
N VAL A 121 7.54 13.89 -8.25
CA VAL A 121 8.30 12.71 -7.82
C VAL A 121 8.36 11.63 -8.92
N PRO A 122 7.25 11.14 -9.51
CA PRO A 122 7.32 10.11 -10.54
C PRO A 122 8.05 10.56 -11.82
N ILE A 123 7.94 11.84 -12.21
CA ILE A 123 8.70 12.38 -13.34
C ILE A 123 10.21 12.41 -13.03
N LEU A 124 10.60 12.87 -11.83
CA LEU A 124 12.01 12.92 -11.42
C LEU A 124 12.64 11.52 -11.40
N VAL A 125 11.92 10.55 -10.85
CA VAL A 125 12.37 9.15 -10.81
C VAL A 125 12.49 8.58 -12.23
N SER A 126 11.54 8.86 -13.11
CA SER A 126 11.60 8.44 -14.51
C SER A 126 12.80 9.03 -15.24
N PHE A 127 13.05 10.33 -15.03
CA PHE A 127 14.20 11.03 -15.59
C PHE A 127 15.53 10.43 -15.10
N LYS A 128 15.63 10.15 -13.79
CA LYS A 128 16.80 9.48 -13.21
C LYS A 128 17.06 8.13 -13.85
N ILE A 129 16.03 7.30 -14.00
CA ILE A 129 16.16 5.95 -14.60
C ILE A 129 16.66 6.05 -16.04
N VAL A 130 16.19 7.03 -16.82
CA VAL A 130 16.67 7.28 -18.18
C VAL A 130 18.13 7.73 -18.17
N ALA A 131 18.48 8.70 -17.32
CA ALA A 131 19.84 9.23 -17.22
C ALA A 131 20.87 8.14 -16.82
N GLN A 132 20.48 7.18 -15.98
CA GLN A 132 21.32 6.03 -15.61
C GLN A 132 21.51 5.00 -16.73
N ARG A 133 20.62 4.95 -17.71
CA ARG A 133 20.64 3.94 -18.79
C ARG A 133 21.23 4.47 -20.10
N VAL A 134 21.26 5.77 -20.31
CA VAL A 134 21.76 6.39 -21.55
C VAL A 134 23.24 6.74 -21.40
N PRO A 135 24.15 6.13 -22.20
CA PRO A 135 25.56 6.49 -22.20
C PRO A 135 25.73 7.97 -22.60
N GLY A 136 26.43 8.76 -21.78
CA GLY A 136 26.64 10.21 -21.98
C GLY A 136 25.83 11.13 -21.07
N MET A 137 24.92 10.60 -20.24
CA MET A 137 24.17 11.38 -19.23
C MET A 137 24.75 11.25 -17.80
N GLU A 138 26.00 10.79 -17.66
CA GLU A 138 26.65 10.53 -16.36
C GLU A 138 26.68 11.78 -15.45
N ALA A 139 26.95 12.97 -16.01
CA ALA A 139 26.93 14.23 -15.27
C ALA A 139 25.55 14.56 -14.66
N TRP A 140 24.46 14.17 -15.32
CA TRP A 140 23.11 14.34 -14.79
C TRP A 140 22.80 13.32 -13.70
N SER A 141 23.34 12.10 -13.80
CA SER A 141 23.21 11.09 -12.75
C SER A 141 23.92 11.53 -11.46
N GLU A 142 25.12 12.10 -11.57
CA GLU A 142 25.94 12.55 -10.44
C GLU A 142 25.34 13.77 -9.71
N ILE A 143 24.65 14.66 -10.43
CA ILE A 143 23.92 15.80 -9.83
C ILE A 143 22.65 15.35 -9.09
N ILE A 144 22.02 14.26 -9.55
CA ILE A 144 20.75 13.75 -9.00
C ILE A 144 20.98 12.88 -7.76
N GLU A 145 22.14 12.22 -7.62
CA GLU A 145 22.55 11.51 -6.40
C GLU A 145 22.86 12.43 -5.22
#